data_AF-A0A7V6L9M3-F1
#
_entry.id   AF-A0A7V6L9M3-F1
#
_cell.length_a   1.000
_cell.length_b   1.000
_cell.length_c   1.000
_cell.angle_alpha   90.00
_cell.angle_beta   90.00
_cell.angle_gamma   90.00
#
_symmetry.space_group_name_H-M   'P 1'
#
loop_
_entity.id
_entity.type
_entity.pdbx_description
1 polymer ?
#
loop_
_entity_poly.entity_id
_entity_poly.type
_entity_poly.pdbx_seq_one_letter_code
_entity_poly.pdbx_strand_id
1 'polypeptide(L)'
;MLKVFILFLISCLNLEGQSNYDVCHGNVLSAPEWHGETDFYLFEEGNQSFRLDAPAEAGASWIYTKLDAVEDARWELRFSFGFNPSSSNYAQVWLAMDAPSRDEAQNGLYLVIGSTADNISLWKVKDGKKELLIAGVEKILDNSAPSAAIRVTRFKGGETILETDLGEGYREEGRARVEGFESQYFGVASVYTATRSKLFWYENLSVCGEAFTDTLPPEPLPYQAKLNAVVVTEVMADPSPAVGLPATEYIELFNRGDEVVNLAGCRVETSSGSITLGKYLLFPGEYILVIPQGKGADWGFI
;
A
#
# COMPACT_ATOMS: atom_id res chain seq x y z
N MET A 1 20.60 15.23 62.12
CA MET A 1 21.07 14.99 60.74
C MET A 1 20.00 15.49 59.79
N LEU A 2 20.28 16.56 59.04
CA LEU A 2 19.35 17.16 58.09
C LEU A 2 19.37 16.31 56.81
N LYS A 3 18.26 15.64 56.46
CA LYS A 3 18.11 14.91 55.20
C LYS A 3 17.70 15.91 54.12
N VAL A 4 18.62 16.27 53.24
CA VAL A 4 18.35 17.10 52.07
C VAL A 4 17.69 16.22 51.01
N PHE A 5 16.48 16.58 50.59
CA PHE A 5 15.78 15.95 49.47
C PHE A 5 16.03 16.82 48.23
N ILE A 6 16.74 16.27 47.24
CA ILE A 6 16.99 16.96 45.95
C ILE A 6 15.96 16.42 44.95
N LEU A 7 15.07 17.31 44.49
CA LEU A 7 14.12 17.04 43.42
C LEU A 7 14.76 17.44 42.08
N PHE A 8 15.06 16.47 41.21
CA PHE A 8 15.43 16.73 39.82
C PHE A 8 14.15 16.90 38.99
N LEU A 9 13.85 18.13 38.58
CA LEU A 9 12.86 18.42 37.54
C LEU A 9 13.52 18.20 36.17
N ILE A 10 13.19 17.09 35.52
CA ILE A 10 13.51 16.86 34.11
C ILE A 10 12.50 17.70 33.31
N SER A 11 12.92 18.88 32.89
CA SER A 11 12.20 19.67 31.90
C SER A 11 12.33 18.95 30.55
N CYS A 12 11.25 18.35 30.06
CA CYS A 12 11.12 17.96 28.66
C CYS A 12 11.23 19.23 27.80
N LEU A 13 12.43 19.52 27.30
CA LEU A 13 12.58 20.38 26.14
C LEU A 13 11.92 19.62 24.98
N ASN A 14 10.78 20.13 24.49
CA ASN A 14 10.27 19.76 23.19
C ASN A 14 11.33 20.19 22.18
N LEU A 15 12.16 19.23 21.76
CA LEU A 15 13.02 19.42 20.61
C LEU A 15 12.08 19.29 19.40
N GLU A 16 11.56 20.41 18.92
CA GLU A 16 11.05 20.49 17.56
C GLU A 16 12.25 20.38 16.63
N GLY A 17 12.74 19.16 16.46
CA GLY A 17 13.56 18.84 15.32
C GLY A 17 12.67 19.00 14.10
N GLN A 18 12.84 20.11 13.36
CA GLN A 18 12.49 20.12 11.94
C GLN A 18 13.32 19.00 11.32
N SER A 19 12.72 17.83 11.19
CA SER A 19 13.30 16.77 10.41
C SER A 19 13.15 17.20 8.96
N ASN A 20 14.18 17.90 8.48
CA ASN A 20 14.35 18.23 7.08
C ASN A 20 14.78 16.94 6.38
N TYR A 21 13.88 15.96 6.33
CA TYR A 21 13.99 14.84 5.41
C TYR A 21 13.66 15.42 4.05
N ASP A 22 14.69 15.85 3.33
CA ASP A 22 14.53 16.03 1.89
C ASP A 22 14.30 14.64 1.30
N VAL A 23 13.02 14.27 1.21
CA VAL A 23 12.55 12.97 0.69
C VAL A 23 12.81 12.84 -0.82
N CYS A 24 13.23 13.92 -1.49
CA CYS A 24 13.47 13.90 -2.92
C CYS A 24 14.94 13.74 -3.30
N HIS A 25 15.25 12.62 -3.93
CA HIS A 25 16.54 12.37 -4.58
C HIS A 25 16.43 12.34 -6.12
N GLY A 26 15.88 13.40 -6.70
CA GLY A 26 15.72 13.56 -8.15
C GLY A 26 14.32 13.22 -8.66
N ASN A 27 14.06 13.54 -9.93
CA ASN A 27 12.75 13.38 -10.56
C ASN A 27 12.66 12.00 -11.24
N VAL A 28 11.89 11.08 -10.63
CA VAL A 28 11.64 9.73 -11.17
C VAL A 28 10.66 9.75 -12.34
N LEU A 29 9.93 10.85 -12.53
CA LEU A 29 9.06 11.07 -13.68
C LEU A 29 9.79 11.84 -14.80
N SER A 30 11.06 11.53 -15.03
CA SER A 30 11.82 12.15 -16.13
C SER A 30 11.40 11.59 -17.49
N ALA A 31 10.98 12.47 -18.40
CA ALA A 31 10.51 12.11 -19.75
C ALA A 31 9.42 11.01 -19.80
N PRO A 32 8.24 11.24 -19.18
CA PRO A 32 7.17 10.23 -19.14
C PRO A 32 6.67 9.85 -20.53
N GLU A 33 6.37 8.56 -20.70
CA GLU A 33 5.60 8.05 -21.85
C GLU A 33 4.11 8.12 -21.51
N TRP A 34 3.42 9.09 -22.09
CA TRP A 34 1.99 9.26 -21.87
C TRP A 34 1.17 8.30 -22.72
N HIS A 35 0.10 7.78 -22.12
CA HIS A 35 -0.94 6.95 -22.72
C HIS A 35 -2.32 7.61 -22.49
N GLY A 36 -3.36 7.08 -23.14
CA GLY A 36 -4.71 7.63 -23.08
C GLY A 36 -5.01 8.52 -24.29
N GLU A 37 -5.68 9.65 -24.06
CA GLU A 37 -6.09 10.59 -25.11
C GLU A 37 -4.98 11.58 -25.47
N THR A 38 -3.77 11.08 -25.75
CA THR A 38 -2.57 11.92 -25.95
C THR A 38 -2.72 12.94 -27.08
N ASP A 39 -3.54 12.66 -28.10
CA ASP A 39 -3.82 13.56 -29.21
C ASP A 39 -4.60 14.82 -28.79
N PHE A 40 -5.19 14.83 -27.59
CA PHE A 40 -5.88 15.98 -27.01
C PHE A 40 -4.97 16.84 -26.13
N TYR A 41 -3.66 16.57 -26.11
CA TYR A 41 -2.70 17.31 -25.31
C TYR A 41 -1.53 17.77 -26.17
N LEU A 42 -1.08 19.00 -25.91
CA LEU A 42 0.14 19.55 -26.49
C LEU A 42 1.22 19.48 -25.42
N PHE A 43 2.19 18.59 -25.63
CA PHE A 43 3.31 18.37 -24.73
C PHE A 43 4.48 19.30 -25.04
N GLU A 44 5.15 19.76 -23.99
CA GLU A 44 6.28 20.68 -24.00
C GLU A 44 7.36 20.13 -23.06
N GLU A 45 8.60 20.61 -23.22
CA GLU A 45 9.72 20.39 -22.28
C GLU A 45 9.82 18.98 -21.70
N GLY A 46 10.29 18.01 -22.49
CA GLY A 46 10.48 16.63 -22.03
C GLY A 46 9.18 15.96 -21.56
N ASN A 47 8.01 16.42 -22.00
CA ASN A 47 6.68 15.91 -21.66
C ASN A 47 6.26 16.09 -20.19
N GLN A 48 6.91 16.99 -19.45
CA GLN A 48 6.56 17.32 -18.05
C GLN A 48 5.70 18.58 -17.93
N SER A 49 5.59 19.33 -19.02
CA SER A 49 4.68 20.45 -19.17
C SER A 49 3.76 20.14 -20.35
N PHE A 50 2.46 20.40 -20.20
CA PHE A 50 1.49 20.18 -21.26
C PHE A 50 0.23 21.00 -21.04
N ARG A 51 -0.54 21.16 -22.12
CA ARG A 51 -1.85 21.82 -22.08
C ARG A 51 -2.87 21.02 -22.85
N LEU A 52 -4.12 21.14 -22.42
CA LEU A 52 -5.25 20.53 -23.10
C LEU A 52 -5.52 21.25 -24.43
N ASP A 53 -5.77 20.51 -25.49
CA ASP A 53 -6.17 20.97 -26.82
C ASP A 53 -7.32 20.10 -27.39
N ALA A 54 -8.28 19.75 -26.55
CA ALA A 54 -9.40 18.88 -26.92
C ALA A 54 -10.41 19.57 -27.86
N PRO A 55 -11.20 18.82 -28.63
CA PRO A 55 -12.33 19.33 -29.40
C PRO A 55 -13.28 20.16 -28.53
N ALA A 56 -13.99 21.11 -29.15
CA ALA A 56 -14.94 21.99 -28.45
C ALA A 56 -16.25 21.27 -28.12
N GLU A 57 -16.16 20.21 -27.31
CA GLU A 57 -17.24 19.36 -26.85
C GLU A 57 -17.15 19.24 -25.32
N ALA A 58 -18.29 19.12 -24.64
CA ALA A 58 -18.26 18.92 -23.19
C ALA A 58 -17.86 17.47 -22.89
N GLY A 59 -16.96 17.27 -21.93
CA GLY A 59 -16.44 15.94 -21.64
C GLY A 59 -15.32 15.97 -20.61
N ALA A 60 -14.55 14.89 -20.62
CA ALA A 60 -13.36 14.76 -19.80
C ALA A 60 -12.27 14.08 -20.61
N SER A 61 -11.07 14.62 -20.57
CA SER A 61 -9.89 14.02 -21.19
C SER A 61 -8.93 13.49 -20.16
N TRP A 62 -8.23 12.41 -20.51
CA TRP A 62 -7.40 11.64 -19.59
C TRP A 62 -6.10 11.20 -20.26
N ILE A 63 -4.99 11.46 -19.56
CA ILE A 63 -3.69 10.87 -19.87
C ILE A 63 -3.08 10.27 -18.60
N TYR A 64 -2.28 9.23 -18.78
CA TYR A 64 -1.60 8.54 -17.70
C TYR A 64 -0.25 7.99 -18.14
N THR A 65 0.61 7.70 -17.18
CA THR A 65 1.93 7.07 -17.38
C THR A 65 2.16 6.08 -16.24
N LYS A 66 3.07 5.12 -16.45
CA LYS A 66 3.50 4.23 -15.37
C LYS A 66 4.27 5.02 -14.32
N LEU A 67 3.95 4.76 -13.05
CA LEU A 67 4.65 5.32 -11.89
C LEU A 67 4.33 4.49 -10.64
N ASP A 68 5.38 3.97 -10.00
CA ASP A 68 5.28 3.18 -8.76
C ASP A 68 5.62 3.96 -7.48
N ALA A 69 6.19 5.16 -7.61
CA ALA A 69 6.54 6.01 -6.48
C ALA A 69 5.32 6.40 -5.62
N VAL A 70 5.35 6.04 -4.34
CA VAL A 70 4.25 6.32 -3.37
C VAL A 70 4.72 6.35 -1.91
N GLU A 71 5.84 5.72 -1.57
CA GLU A 71 6.48 5.81 -0.26
C GLU A 71 7.59 6.86 -0.26
N ASP A 72 7.71 7.63 0.84
CA ASP A 72 8.60 8.80 0.93
C ASP A 72 8.57 9.66 -0.35
N ALA A 73 7.36 9.89 -0.87
CA ALA A 73 7.13 10.43 -2.18
C ALA A 73 6.70 11.90 -2.12
N ARG A 74 7.06 12.66 -3.16
CA ARG A 74 6.59 14.01 -3.36
C ARG A 74 6.20 14.22 -4.81
N TRP A 75 5.00 14.76 -5.00
CA TRP A 75 4.48 15.20 -6.30
C TRP A 75 4.41 16.72 -6.30
N GLU A 76 5.00 17.33 -7.32
CA GLU A 76 4.97 18.77 -7.55
C GLU A 76 4.50 19.06 -8.97
N LEU A 77 3.62 20.05 -9.11
CA LEU A 77 3.21 20.59 -10.39
C LEU A 77 2.73 22.03 -10.20
N ARG A 78 2.74 22.81 -11.27
CA ARG A 78 1.96 24.05 -11.39
C ARG A 78 0.78 23.80 -12.31
N PHE A 79 -0.37 24.38 -11.97
CA PHE A 79 -1.48 24.47 -12.92
C PHE A 79 -1.84 25.92 -13.18
N SER A 80 -2.49 26.14 -14.31
CA SER A 80 -3.20 27.37 -14.62
C SER A 80 -4.49 27.02 -15.35
N PHE A 81 -5.55 27.76 -15.06
CA PHE A 81 -6.82 27.67 -15.78
C PHE A 81 -7.18 29.00 -16.43
N GLY A 82 -7.92 28.94 -17.54
CA GLY A 82 -8.49 30.12 -18.22
C GLY A 82 -9.95 30.39 -17.84
N PHE A 83 -10.37 29.93 -16.66
CA PHE A 83 -11.74 30.00 -16.15
C PHE A 83 -11.77 29.90 -14.63
N ASN A 84 -12.85 30.39 -14.01
CA ASN A 84 -13.16 30.06 -12.62
C ASN A 84 -13.71 28.62 -12.54
N PRO A 85 -13.11 27.71 -11.74
CA PRO A 85 -13.55 26.33 -11.64
C PRO A 85 -15.02 26.14 -11.23
N SER A 86 -15.52 24.92 -11.43
CA SER A 86 -16.88 24.53 -11.07
C SER A 86 -17.02 23.01 -11.05
N SER A 87 -18.19 22.50 -10.66
CA SER A 87 -18.50 21.06 -10.80
C SER A 87 -18.47 20.53 -12.25
N SER A 88 -18.45 21.41 -13.25
CA SER A 88 -18.37 21.03 -14.68
C SER A 88 -17.05 21.44 -15.33
N ASN A 89 -16.15 22.12 -14.61
CA ASN A 89 -14.85 22.56 -15.11
C ASN A 89 -13.82 22.47 -13.99
N TYR A 90 -13.06 21.37 -13.96
CA TYR A 90 -12.07 21.09 -12.92
C TYR A 90 -11.05 20.07 -13.41
N ALA A 91 -9.96 19.90 -12.68
CA ALA A 91 -8.97 18.87 -12.96
C ALA A 91 -8.90 17.83 -11.85
N GLN A 92 -8.46 16.62 -12.21
CA GLN A 92 -8.00 15.63 -11.25
C GLN A 92 -6.58 15.22 -11.57
N VAL A 93 -5.73 15.15 -10.56
CA VAL A 93 -4.35 14.68 -10.70
C VAL A 93 -4.19 13.46 -9.80
N TRP A 94 -4.13 12.29 -10.41
CA TRP A 94 -3.94 11.01 -9.74
C TRP A 94 -2.46 10.79 -9.49
N LEU A 95 -2.07 10.97 -8.24
CA LEU A 95 -0.69 10.95 -7.76
C LEU A 95 -0.12 9.53 -7.78
N ALA A 96 -0.95 8.57 -7.35
CA ALA A 96 -0.64 7.15 -7.28
C ALA A 96 -1.94 6.35 -7.42
N MET A 97 -1.93 5.27 -8.22
CA MET A 97 -3.10 4.41 -8.41
C MET A 97 -2.74 3.02 -8.95
N ASP A 98 -3.61 2.05 -8.70
CA ASP A 98 -3.42 0.62 -9.03
C ASP A 98 -3.95 0.18 -10.41
N ALA A 99 -4.55 1.11 -11.18
CA ALA A 99 -5.10 0.84 -12.50
C ALA A 99 -4.80 1.98 -13.49
N PRO A 100 -4.79 1.74 -14.82
CA PRO A 100 -4.59 2.80 -15.82
C PRO A 100 -5.85 3.66 -16.06
N SER A 101 -6.94 3.40 -15.33
CA SER A 101 -8.21 4.09 -15.45
C SER A 101 -8.73 4.56 -14.09
N ARG A 102 -9.10 5.84 -14.04
CA ARG A 102 -9.72 6.49 -12.86
C ARG A 102 -11.04 5.84 -12.41
N ASP A 103 -11.71 5.13 -13.32
CA ASP A 103 -12.99 4.47 -13.05
C ASP A 103 -12.81 3.00 -12.61
N GLU A 104 -11.63 2.43 -12.85
CA GLU A 104 -11.27 1.05 -12.49
C GLU A 104 -10.43 0.96 -11.21
N ALA A 105 -9.74 2.05 -10.85
CA ALA A 105 -8.87 2.13 -9.68
C ALA A 105 -9.59 1.65 -8.41
N GLN A 106 -9.01 0.64 -7.76
CA GLN A 106 -9.49 0.15 -6.47
C GLN A 106 -8.80 0.91 -5.34
N ASN A 107 -7.54 1.28 -5.54
CA ASN A 107 -6.72 2.01 -4.58
C ASN A 107 -6.00 3.17 -5.29
N GLY A 108 -6.01 4.34 -4.65
CA GLY A 108 -5.32 5.49 -5.21
C GLY A 108 -5.36 6.73 -4.32
N LEU A 109 -4.51 7.70 -4.66
CA LEU A 109 -4.41 9.02 -4.04
C LEU A 109 -4.47 10.06 -5.15
N TYR A 110 -5.39 11.01 -5.06
CA TYR A 110 -5.59 11.99 -6.12
C TYR A 110 -6.03 13.35 -5.60
N LEU A 111 -5.66 14.38 -6.36
CA LEU A 111 -6.12 15.75 -6.16
C LEU A 111 -7.38 16.00 -6.97
N VAL A 112 -8.25 16.86 -6.44
CA VAL A 112 -9.27 17.58 -7.21
C VAL A 112 -8.92 19.06 -7.16
N ILE A 113 -8.63 19.65 -8.32
CA ILE A 113 -8.24 21.05 -8.49
C ILE A 113 -9.45 21.78 -9.08
N GLY A 114 -10.15 22.54 -8.23
CA GLY A 114 -11.40 23.17 -8.59
C GLY A 114 -12.61 22.30 -8.25
N SER A 115 -13.59 22.90 -7.59
CA SER A 115 -14.87 22.29 -7.25
C SER A 115 -15.90 23.42 -7.08
N THR A 116 -17.11 23.14 -6.58
CA THR A 116 -18.04 24.21 -6.19
C THR A 116 -17.56 25.04 -4.98
N ALA A 117 -16.52 24.58 -4.28
CA ALA A 117 -15.89 25.30 -3.18
C ALA A 117 -14.64 26.09 -3.63
N ASP A 118 -14.30 26.07 -4.92
CA ASP A 118 -13.16 26.79 -5.51
C ASP A 118 -11.84 26.54 -4.74
N ASN A 119 -11.60 25.27 -4.43
CA ASN A 119 -10.50 24.78 -3.59
C ASN A 119 -9.64 23.73 -4.32
N ILE A 120 -8.54 23.34 -3.67
CA ILE A 120 -7.72 22.19 -4.03
C ILE A 120 -7.85 21.17 -2.91
N SER A 121 -8.30 19.96 -3.22
CA SER A 121 -8.57 18.93 -2.22
C SER A 121 -7.85 17.63 -2.53
N LEU A 122 -7.49 16.88 -1.48
CA LEU A 122 -6.87 15.57 -1.56
C LEU A 122 -7.87 14.48 -1.19
N TRP A 123 -7.91 13.43 -1.99
CA TRP A 123 -8.83 12.31 -1.88
C TRP A 123 -8.06 10.99 -1.96
N LYS A 124 -8.60 9.95 -1.34
CA LYS A 124 -8.19 8.56 -1.59
C LYS A 124 -9.32 7.73 -2.19
N VAL A 125 -8.93 6.69 -2.90
CA VAL A 125 -9.77 5.54 -3.21
C VAL A 125 -9.24 4.34 -2.42
N LYS A 126 -10.13 3.59 -1.77
CA LYS A 126 -9.82 2.31 -1.14
C LYS A 126 -10.95 1.33 -1.41
N ASP A 127 -10.64 0.16 -1.95
CA ASP A 127 -11.61 -0.84 -2.40
C ASP A 127 -12.73 -0.22 -3.27
N GLY A 128 -12.34 0.69 -4.17
CA GLY A 128 -13.24 1.43 -5.07
C GLY A 128 -14.05 2.55 -4.40
N LYS A 129 -13.90 2.78 -3.10
CA LYS A 129 -14.63 3.82 -2.35
C LYS A 129 -13.80 5.09 -2.22
N LYS A 130 -14.40 6.22 -2.62
CA LYS A 130 -13.78 7.55 -2.55
C LYS A 130 -13.98 8.18 -1.17
N GLU A 131 -12.92 8.73 -0.58
CA GLU A 131 -12.93 9.44 0.70
C GLU A 131 -12.15 10.75 0.58
N LEU A 132 -12.75 11.86 1.01
CA LEU A 132 -12.09 13.15 1.13
C LEU A 132 -11.14 13.12 2.33
N LEU A 133 -9.86 13.44 2.11
CA LEU A 133 -8.84 13.49 3.15
C LEU A 133 -8.56 14.91 3.62
N ILE A 134 -8.35 15.82 2.67
CA ILE A 134 -8.01 17.23 2.93
C ILE A 134 -8.89 18.07 2.03
N ALA A 135 -9.75 18.92 2.63
CA ALA A 135 -10.60 19.83 1.87
C ALA A 135 -9.81 20.98 1.22
N GLY A 136 -8.74 21.44 1.87
CA GLY A 136 -8.02 22.66 1.50
C GLY A 136 -8.83 23.93 1.74
N VAL A 137 -8.22 25.09 1.48
CA VAL A 137 -8.82 26.40 1.72
C VAL A 137 -9.89 26.70 0.66
N GLU A 138 -11.12 26.94 1.11
CA GLU A 138 -12.22 27.37 0.25
C GLU A 138 -11.92 28.70 -0.42
N LYS A 139 -12.38 28.85 -1.67
CA LYS A 139 -12.25 30.07 -2.49
C LYS A 139 -10.83 30.50 -2.84
N ILE A 140 -9.82 29.67 -2.56
CA ILE A 140 -8.44 29.96 -2.99
C ILE A 140 -8.33 30.07 -4.52
N LEU A 141 -9.26 29.45 -5.26
CA LEU A 141 -9.34 29.48 -6.72
C LEU A 141 -10.46 30.38 -7.27
N ASP A 142 -11.17 31.14 -6.43
CA ASP A 142 -12.33 31.96 -6.83
C ASP A 142 -11.89 33.21 -7.62
N ASN A 143 -11.37 32.98 -8.81
CA ASN A 143 -10.96 34.00 -9.76
C ASN A 143 -11.08 33.46 -11.20
N SER A 144 -11.08 34.33 -12.21
CA SER A 144 -11.36 33.93 -13.60
C SER A 144 -10.22 33.18 -14.30
N ALA A 145 -9.02 33.14 -13.71
CA ALA A 145 -7.86 32.47 -14.28
C ALA A 145 -6.87 32.03 -13.19
N PRO A 146 -7.25 31.08 -12.31
CA PRO A 146 -6.45 30.72 -11.17
C PRO A 146 -5.19 29.97 -11.60
N SER A 147 -4.11 30.19 -10.88
CA SER A 147 -2.87 29.41 -11.01
C SER A 147 -2.23 29.23 -9.65
N ALA A 148 -1.66 28.05 -9.41
CA ALA A 148 -0.90 27.75 -8.21
C ALA A 148 0.11 26.65 -8.50
N ALA A 149 1.21 26.62 -7.75
CA ALA A 149 1.97 25.39 -7.57
C ALA A 149 1.31 24.54 -6.47
N ILE A 150 1.32 23.23 -6.64
CA ILE A 150 0.82 22.26 -5.69
C ILE A 150 1.97 21.32 -5.36
N ARG A 151 2.14 21.04 -4.07
CA ARG A 151 3.04 20.02 -3.56
C ARG A 151 2.27 19.08 -2.66
N VAL A 152 2.37 17.78 -2.92
CA VAL A 152 1.91 16.73 -2.01
C VAL A 152 3.12 15.95 -1.56
N THR A 153 3.36 15.90 -0.26
CA THR A 153 4.43 15.10 0.34
C THR A 153 3.81 13.98 1.16
N ARG A 154 4.17 12.74 0.86
CA ARG A 154 3.77 11.56 1.63
C ARG A 154 5.01 10.90 2.24
N PHE A 155 5.08 10.86 3.56
CA PHE A 155 6.14 10.20 4.30
C PHE A 155 5.84 8.72 4.53
N LYS A 156 6.89 7.94 4.77
CA LYS A 156 6.81 6.55 5.21
C LYS A 156 5.92 6.42 6.45
N GLY A 157 5.01 5.45 6.41
CA GLY A 157 3.99 5.27 7.45
C GLY A 157 2.72 6.10 7.24
N GLY A 158 2.65 6.88 6.15
CA GLY A 158 1.42 7.38 5.57
C GLY A 158 1.05 8.83 5.89
N GLU A 159 1.86 9.57 6.66
CA GLU A 159 1.61 11.00 6.86
C GLU A 159 1.71 11.72 5.51
N THR A 160 0.63 12.40 5.13
CA THR A 160 0.50 13.06 3.83
C THR A 160 0.11 14.52 4.05
N ILE A 161 0.85 15.43 3.43
CA ILE A 161 0.66 16.88 3.53
C ILE A 161 0.35 17.43 2.13
N LEU A 162 -0.69 18.26 2.05
CA LEU A 162 -1.02 19.04 0.86
C LEU A 162 -0.59 20.49 1.09
N GLU A 163 0.17 21.04 0.15
CA GLU A 163 0.64 22.43 0.18
C GLU A 163 0.37 23.11 -1.17
N THR A 164 0.11 24.42 -1.14
CA THR A 164 -0.07 25.25 -2.34
C THR A 164 0.79 26.51 -2.28
N ASP A 165 1.17 27.02 -3.45
CA ASP A 165 1.88 28.30 -3.61
C ASP A 165 1.22 29.15 -4.69
N LEU A 166 0.64 30.28 -4.27
CA LEU A 166 0.03 31.28 -5.14
C LEU A 166 1.02 32.36 -5.64
N GLY A 167 2.32 32.20 -5.40
CA GLY A 167 3.39 33.15 -5.72
C GLY A 167 4.09 33.77 -4.50
N GLU A 168 3.77 33.33 -3.29
CA GLU A 168 4.33 33.83 -2.02
C GLU A 168 5.08 32.75 -1.22
N GLY A 169 5.29 31.58 -1.82
CA GLY A 169 5.84 30.39 -1.19
C GLY A 169 4.76 29.41 -0.75
N TYR A 170 5.16 28.14 -0.59
CA TYR A 170 4.28 27.06 -0.20
C TYR A 170 3.67 27.26 1.20
N ARG A 171 2.36 26.99 1.29
CA ARG A 171 1.56 26.98 2.52
C ARG A 171 0.83 25.66 2.64
N GLU A 172 0.75 25.12 3.85
CA GLU A 172 0.01 23.89 4.14
C GLU A 172 -1.50 24.14 4.07
N GLU A 173 -2.18 23.37 3.22
CA GLU A 173 -3.64 23.29 3.11
C GLU A 173 -4.23 22.29 4.11
N GLY A 174 -3.43 21.29 4.50
CA GLY A 174 -3.75 20.35 5.56
C GLY A 174 -2.89 19.09 5.52
N ARG A 175 -3.20 18.17 6.43
CA ARG A 175 -2.54 16.88 6.57
C ARG A 175 -3.53 15.76 6.86
N ALA A 176 -3.22 14.56 6.38
CA ALA A 176 -3.99 13.35 6.62
C ALA A 176 -3.06 12.15 6.71
N ARG A 177 -3.59 11.01 7.19
CA ARG A 177 -2.87 9.74 7.15
C ARG A 177 -3.49 8.82 6.11
N VAL A 178 -2.65 8.30 5.21
CA VAL A 178 -3.04 7.40 4.13
C VAL A 178 -2.31 6.08 4.32
N GLU A 179 -3.07 4.99 4.43
CA GLU A 179 -2.51 3.64 4.51
C GLU A 179 -1.65 3.34 3.27
N GLY A 180 -0.68 2.44 3.41
CA GLY A 180 0.16 2.02 2.28
C GLY A 180 -0.64 1.24 1.24
N PHE A 181 -0.35 1.48 -0.04
CA PHE A 181 -0.90 0.74 -1.17
C PHE A 181 0.12 0.77 -2.32
N GLU A 182 0.03 -0.20 -3.22
CA GLU A 182 0.86 -0.22 -4.42
C GLU A 182 0.39 0.81 -5.45
N SER A 183 1.32 1.62 -5.94
CA SER A 183 1.10 2.46 -7.13
C SER A 183 1.64 1.74 -8.37
N GLN A 184 0.94 1.92 -9.48
CA GLN A 184 1.39 1.50 -10.81
C GLN A 184 1.31 2.64 -11.83
N TYR A 185 0.47 3.65 -11.59
CA TYR A 185 0.23 4.73 -12.53
C TYR A 185 0.14 6.11 -11.86
N PHE A 186 0.45 7.13 -12.66
CA PHE A 186 0.15 8.54 -12.44
C PHE A 186 -0.75 9.02 -13.58
N GLY A 187 -1.68 9.94 -13.34
CA GLY A 187 -2.50 10.47 -14.42
C GLY A 187 -3.13 11.82 -14.17
N VAL A 188 -3.56 12.48 -15.25
CA VAL A 188 -4.19 13.80 -15.23
C VAL A 188 -5.47 13.76 -16.04
N ALA A 189 -6.57 14.15 -15.40
CA ALA A 189 -7.86 14.35 -16.03
C ALA A 189 -8.21 15.84 -16.05
N SER A 190 -8.73 16.31 -17.18
CA SER A 190 -9.40 17.61 -17.27
C SER A 190 -10.88 17.38 -17.59
N VAL A 191 -11.78 17.88 -16.76
CA VAL A 191 -13.23 17.84 -16.98
C VAL A 191 -13.67 19.24 -17.38
N TYR A 192 -14.41 19.37 -18.49
CA TYR A 192 -14.65 20.67 -19.11
C TYR A 192 -15.97 20.74 -19.89
N THR A 193 -16.49 21.97 -20.00
CA THR A 193 -17.46 22.31 -21.03
C THR A 193 -16.75 22.64 -22.35
N ALA A 194 -17.51 22.63 -23.45
CA ALA A 194 -16.99 22.88 -24.80
C ALA A 194 -16.14 24.16 -24.93
N THR A 195 -16.49 25.24 -24.21
CA THR A 195 -15.74 26.51 -24.29
C THR A 195 -14.46 26.52 -23.47
N ARG A 196 -14.23 25.49 -22.64
CA ARG A 196 -13.08 25.36 -21.74
C ARG A 196 -12.11 24.24 -22.14
N SER A 197 -12.40 23.49 -23.19
CA SER A 197 -11.63 22.33 -23.67
C SER A 197 -10.16 22.60 -24.06
N LYS A 198 -9.71 23.86 -23.98
CA LYS A 198 -8.33 24.29 -24.28
C LYS A 198 -7.70 25.18 -23.21
N LEU A 199 -8.34 25.29 -22.05
CA LEU A 199 -8.02 26.29 -21.02
C LEU A 199 -7.46 25.66 -19.74
N PHE A 200 -6.72 24.56 -19.89
CA PHE A 200 -6.04 23.83 -18.82
C PHE A 200 -4.55 23.72 -19.16
N TRP A 201 -3.69 24.17 -18.25
CA TRP A 201 -2.24 24.07 -18.36
C TRP A 201 -1.66 23.40 -17.12
N TYR A 202 -0.69 22.51 -17.32
CA TYR A 202 0.06 21.83 -16.29
C TYR A 202 1.54 21.97 -16.61
N GLU A 203 2.33 22.43 -15.64
CA GLU A 203 3.72 22.80 -15.85
C GLU A 203 4.59 22.22 -14.73
N ASN A 204 5.85 21.96 -15.04
CA ASN A 204 6.87 21.54 -14.06
C ASN A 204 6.46 20.29 -13.27
N LEU A 205 5.83 19.31 -13.91
CA LEU A 205 5.50 18.06 -13.23
C LEU A 205 6.78 17.33 -12.81
N SER A 206 6.90 17.11 -11.51
CA SER A 206 8.04 16.40 -10.91
C SER A 206 7.53 15.45 -9.85
N VAL A 207 8.06 14.22 -9.87
CA VAL A 207 7.80 13.25 -8.83
C VAL A 207 9.11 12.68 -8.32
N CYS A 208 9.21 12.48 -7.02
CA CYS A 208 10.26 11.71 -6.38
C CYS A 208 9.63 10.70 -5.42
N GLY A 209 10.36 9.67 -5.02
CA GLY A 209 9.92 8.70 -4.02
C GLY A 209 10.30 7.27 -4.39
N GLU A 210 9.85 6.33 -3.54
CA GLU A 210 10.11 4.91 -3.66
C GLU A 210 8.81 4.14 -3.91
N ALA A 211 8.94 2.96 -4.53
CA ALA A 211 7.83 2.03 -4.67
C ALA A 211 7.38 1.51 -3.30
N PHE A 212 6.08 1.23 -3.17
CA PHE A 212 5.58 0.53 -2.00
C PHE A 212 6.24 -0.85 -1.89
N THR A 213 6.76 -1.17 -0.71
CA THR A 213 7.33 -2.49 -0.41
C THR A 213 6.57 -3.07 0.76
N ASP A 214 5.84 -4.18 0.52
CA ASP A 214 5.25 -4.93 1.62
C ASP A 214 6.38 -5.57 2.45
N THR A 215 6.48 -5.15 3.70
CA THR A 215 7.47 -5.66 4.66
C THR A 215 6.81 -6.53 5.73
N LEU A 216 5.48 -6.65 5.70
CA LEU A 216 4.76 -7.50 6.61
C LEU A 216 4.81 -8.93 6.06
N PRO A 217 5.30 -9.92 6.83
CA PRO A 217 5.13 -11.30 6.43
C PRO A 217 3.62 -11.59 6.36
N PRO A 218 3.17 -12.44 5.40
CA PRO A 218 1.77 -12.85 5.36
C PRO A 218 1.38 -13.39 6.74
N GLU A 219 0.24 -12.95 7.27
CA GLU A 219 -0.24 -13.50 8.53
C GLU A 219 -0.38 -15.02 8.38
N PRO A 220 0.21 -15.83 9.28
CA PRO A 220 -0.03 -17.26 9.25
C PRO A 220 -1.53 -17.48 9.44
N LEU A 221 -2.20 -18.06 8.44
CA LEU A 221 -3.59 -18.47 8.57
C LEU A 221 -3.76 -19.23 9.88
N PRO A 222 -4.84 -18.98 10.67
CA PRO A 222 -5.10 -19.76 11.86
C PRO A 222 -5.32 -21.21 11.44
N TYR A 223 -4.25 -22.00 11.49
CA TYR A 223 -4.26 -23.41 11.18
C TYR A 223 -5.09 -24.12 12.24
N GLN A 224 -6.28 -24.59 11.85
CA GLN A 224 -7.07 -25.52 12.64
C GLN A 224 -7.10 -26.85 11.89
N ALA A 225 -6.32 -27.82 12.35
CA ALA A 225 -6.45 -29.19 11.90
C ALA A 225 -7.93 -29.60 12.02
N LYS A 226 -8.57 -30.00 10.91
CA LYS A 226 -9.92 -30.57 10.98
C LYS A 226 -9.88 -31.78 11.92
N LEU A 227 -10.85 -31.87 12.84
CA LEU A 227 -10.97 -33.02 13.72
C LEU A 227 -11.00 -34.31 12.88
N ASN A 228 -10.17 -35.29 13.23
CA ASN A 228 -9.98 -36.56 12.49
C ASN A 228 -9.33 -36.42 11.10
N ALA A 229 -8.57 -35.35 10.82
CA ALA A 229 -7.74 -35.25 9.62
C ALA A 229 -6.57 -36.23 9.66
N VAL A 230 -5.93 -36.39 10.82
CA VAL A 230 -4.88 -37.40 11.05
C VAL A 230 -5.50 -38.60 11.74
N VAL A 231 -5.27 -39.79 11.18
CA VAL A 231 -5.74 -41.07 11.72
C VAL A 231 -4.57 -42.01 11.91
N VAL A 232 -4.70 -42.92 12.88
CA VAL A 232 -3.77 -44.05 13.03
C VAL A 232 -4.25 -45.16 12.09
N THR A 233 -3.38 -45.58 11.17
CA THR A 233 -3.68 -46.67 10.22
C THR A 233 -3.10 -48.00 10.65
N GLU A 234 -1.97 -47.99 11.36
CA GLU A 234 -1.31 -49.20 11.85
C GLU A 234 -0.65 -48.98 13.22
N VAL A 235 -0.61 -50.05 14.03
CA VAL A 235 0.18 -50.14 15.26
C VAL A 235 0.98 -51.43 15.23
N MET A 236 2.30 -51.32 15.12
CA MET A 236 3.23 -52.43 15.17
C MET A 236 3.75 -52.62 16.59
N ALA A 237 3.27 -53.65 17.29
CA ALA A 237 3.65 -53.94 18.69
C ALA A 237 4.56 -55.16 18.84
N ASP A 238 4.63 -56.05 17.84
CA ASP A 238 5.55 -57.19 17.81
C ASP A 238 6.23 -57.27 16.44
N PRO A 239 7.38 -56.60 16.26
CA PRO A 239 8.04 -56.51 14.97
C PRO A 239 8.82 -57.78 14.59
N SER A 240 8.61 -58.90 15.29
CA SER A 240 9.35 -60.15 15.11
C SER A 240 8.51 -61.26 14.45
N PRO A 241 9.05 -61.99 13.44
CA PRO A 241 10.27 -61.71 12.68
C PRO A 241 10.07 -60.55 11.69
N ALA A 242 11.08 -59.68 11.54
CA ALA A 242 10.97 -58.54 10.64
C ALA A 242 10.97 -58.95 9.17
N VAL A 243 10.03 -58.41 8.39
CA VAL A 243 9.95 -58.57 6.93
C VAL A 243 9.86 -57.19 6.28
N GLY A 244 10.94 -56.74 5.64
CA GLY A 244 10.96 -55.52 4.81
C GLY A 244 11.02 -54.17 5.54
N LEU A 245 10.73 -54.11 6.85
CA LEU A 245 10.83 -52.92 7.69
C LEU A 245 11.77 -53.15 8.90
N PRO A 246 12.26 -52.08 9.56
CA PRO A 246 13.05 -52.22 10.78
C PRO A 246 12.31 -53.03 11.85
N ALA A 247 13.04 -53.85 12.61
CA ALA A 247 12.51 -54.65 13.71
C ALA A 247 12.20 -53.77 14.95
N THR A 248 11.30 -52.80 14.80
CA THR A 248 10.93 -51.83 15.84
C THR A 248 9.41 -51.67 15.93
N GLU A 249 8.92 -51.34 17.12
CA GLU A 249 7.55 -50.88 17.30
C GLU A 249 7.33 -49.55 16.58
N TYR A 250 6.12 -49.32 16.07
CA TYR A 250 5.74 -48.06 15.43
C TYR A 250 4.23 -47.80 15.46
N ILE A 251 3.86 -46.53 15.31
CA ILE A 251 2.49 -46.11 14.98
C ILE A 251 2.55 -45.44 13.62
N GLU A 252 1.71 -45.86 12.68
CA GLU A 252 1.57 -45.19 11.39
C GLU A 252 0.45 -44.16 11.47
N LEU A 253 0.78 -42.92 11.12
CA LEU A 253 -0.18 -41.83 10.99
C LEU A 253 -0.42 -41.54 9.51
N PHE A 254 -1.68 -41.37 9.14
CA PHE A 254 -2.13 -40.99 7.81
C PHE A 254 -2.91 -39.69 7.85
N ASN A 255 -2.57 -38.74 7.00
CA ASN A 255 -3.40 -37.56 6.79
C ASN A 255 -4.44 -37.85 5.71
N ARG A 256 -5.67 -38.14 6.15
CA ARG A 256 -6.83 -38.35 5.27
C ARG A 256 -7.56 -37.04 4.91
N GLY A 257 -7.11 -35.91 5.42
CA GLY A 257 -7.64 -34.59 5.12
C GLY A 257 -7.17 -34.05 3.78
N ASP A 258 -7.65 -32.85 3.44
CA ASP A 258 -7.34 -32.08 2.24
C ASP A 258 -6.33 -30.94 2.52
N GLU A 259 -5.84 -30.83 3.75
CA GLU A 259 -4.93 -29.78 4.22
C GLU A 259 -3.65 -30.37 4.82
N VAL A 260 -2.54 -29.63 4.77
CA VAL A 260 -1.27 -30.02 5.40
C VAL A 260 -1.40 -29.91 6.91
N VAL A 261 -0.96 -30.94 7.65
CA VAL A 261 -1.04 -30.98 9.11
C VAL A 261 0.33 -30.84 9.75
N ASN A 262 0.53 -29.79 10.55
CA ASN A 262 1.73 -29.67 11.39
C ASN A 262 1.58 -30.48 12.68
N LEU A 263 2.41 -31.50 12.85
CA LEU A 263 2.40 -32.39 14.02
C LEU A 263 3.12 -31.80 15.25
N ALA A 264 3.74 -30.61 15.14
CA ALA A 264 4.39 -29.97 16.28
C ALA A 264 3.41 -29.79 17.45
N GLY A 265 3.76 -30.32 18.62
CA GLY A 265 2.94 -30.19 19.81
C GLY A 265 1.88 -31.28 19.97
N CYS A 266 1.61 -32.09 18.94
CA CYS A 266 0.77 -33.29 19.08
C CYS A 266 1.41 -34.25 20.09
N ARG A 267 0.58 -34.94 20.87
CA ARG A 267 1.05 -35.90 21.87
C ARG A 267 0.65 -37.32 21.53
N VAL A 268 1.61 -38.24 21.62
CA VAL A 268 1.36 -39.68 21.63
C VAL A 268 1.42 -40.14 23.08
N GLU A 269 0.31 -40.66 23.60
CA GLU A 269 0.19 -41.10 24.99
C GLU A 269 -0.03 -42.62 25.05
N THR A 270 0.78 -43.28 25.86
CA THR A 270 0.75 -44.72 26.12
C THR A 270 0.73 -44.97 27.62
N SER A 271 0.46 -46.21 28.04
CA SER A 271 0.58 -46.60 29.45
C SER A 271 2.00 -46.44 30.02
N SER A 272 3.01 -46.42 29.15
CA SER A 272 4.42 -46.28 29.51
C SER A 272 4.93 -44.83 29.52
N GLY A 273 4.15 -43.87 29.00
CA GLY A 273 4.56 -42.47 28.93
C GLY A 273 3.88 -41.67 27.82
N SER A 274 4.20 -40.38 27.77
CA SER A 274 3.71 -39.42 26.78
C SER A 274 4.90 -38.76 26.09
N ILE A 275 4.80 -38.54 24.79
CA ILE A 275 5.74 -37.72 24.05
C ILE A 275 5.03 -36.66 23.23
N THR A 276 5.64 -35.47 23.21
CA THR A 276 5.28 -34.40 22.27
C THR A 276 6.08 -34.52 20.99
N LEU A 277 5.38 -34.65 19.87
CA LEU A 277 5.96 -34.74 18.54
C LEU A 277 6.60 -33.41 18.12
N GLY A 278 7.68 -33.51 17.37
CA GLY A 278 8.38 -32.37 16.79
C GLY A 278 7.65 -31.78 15.56
N LYS A 279 8.26 -30.76 14.95
CA LYS A 279 7.76 -30.19 13.71
C LYS A 279 7.89 -31.20 12.57
N TYR A 280 6.75 -31.65 12.06
CA TYR A 280 6.64 -32.39 10.82
C TYR A 280 5.37 -31.93 10.09
N LEU A 281 5.50 -31.68 8.79
CA LEU A 281 4.39 -31.27 7.93
C LEU A 281 3.87 -32.52 7.21
N LEU A 282 2.76 -33.06 7.68
CA LEU A 282 2.11 -34.24 7.11
C LEU A 282 1.13 -33.79 6.02
N PHE A 283 1.47 -34.00 4.75
CA PHE A 283 0.70 -33.58 3.59
C PHE A 283 -0.55 -34.45 3.35
N PRO A 284 -1.58 -33.96 2.64
CA PRO A 284 -2.74 -34.77 2.26
C PRO A 284 -2.33 -36.07 1.55
N GLY A 285 -2.83 -37.20 2.04
CA GLY A 285 -2.51 -38.52 1.51
C GLY A 285 -1.14 -39.08 1.93
N GLU A 286 -0.40 -38.38 2.79
CA GLU A 286 0.90 -38.83 3.29
C GLU A 286 0.76 -39.75 4.52
N TYR A 287 1.65 -40.73 4.58
CA TYR A 287 1.85 -41.62 5.71
C TYR A 287 3.18 -41.30 6.39
N ILE A 288 3.21 -41.39 7.72
CA ILE A 288 4.45 -41.30 8.50
C ILE A 288 4.49 -42.35 9.60
N LEU A 289 5.69 -42.90 9.82
CA LEU A 289 5.96 -43.77 10.95
C LEU A 289 6.49 -42.96 12.13
N VAL A 290 5.81 -43.12 13.27
CA VAL A 290 6.27 -42.63 14.56
C VAL A 290 6.88 -43.83 15.29
N ILE A 291 8.18 -43.77 15.60
CA ILE A 291 8.95 -44.89 16.19
C ILE A 291 9.62 -44.51 17.53
N PRO A 292 9.86 -45.44 18.46
CA PRO A 292 10.66 -45.18 19.67
C PRO A 292 12.15 -44.93 19.36
N GLN A 293 12.77 -43.96 20.02
CA GLN A 293 14.22 -43.69 20.04
C GLN A 293 14.81 -44.19 21.38
N GLY A 294 15.98 -44.85 21.35
CA GLY A 294 16.62 -45.45 22.54
C GLY A 294 17.25 -44.43 23.49
N LYS A 295 17.87 -44.79 24.63
CA LYS A 295 17.36 -45.66 25.71
C LYS A 295 16.68 -44.73 26.73
N GLY A 296 15.35 -44.73 26.74
CA GLY A 296 14.50 -43.82 27.49
C GLY A 296 13.11 -43.59 26.86
N ALA A 297 12.94 -44.06 25.61
CA ALA A 297 11.72 -44.08 24.80
C ALA A 297 11.12 -42.70 24.50
N ASP A 298 11.85 -41.90 23.73
CA ASP A 298 11.30 -40.74 23.03
C ASP A 298 10.87 -41.15 21.63
N TRP A 299 9.61 -41.02 21.23
CA TRP A 299 9.20 -41.28 19.84
C TRP A 299 9.64 -40.19 18.84
N GLY A 300 10.02 -40.56 17.63
CA GLY A 300 10.45 -39.66 16.56
C GLY A 300 9.90 -40.05 15.20
N PHE A 301 10.22 -39.23 14.19
CA PHE A 301 9.80 -39.41 12.79
C PHE A 301 10.88 -40.15 11.98
N ILE A 302 10.48 -41.04 11.07
CA ILE A 302 11.30 -41.55 9.96
C ILE A 302 10.61 -41.20 8.64
#